data_AF-A0A0S8GL53-F1
#
_entry.id   AF-A0A0S8GL53-F1
#
_cell.length_a   1.000
_cell.length_b   1.000
_cell.length_c   1.000
_cell.angle_alpha   90.00
_cell.angle_beta   90.00
_cell.angle_gamma   90.00
#
_symmetry.space_group_name_H-M   'P 1'
#
loop_
_entity.id
_entity.type
_entity.pdbx_description
1 polymer ?
#
loop_
_entity_poly.entity_id
_entity_poly.type
_entity_poly.pdbx_seq_one_letter_code
_entity_poly.pdbx_strand_id
1 'polypeptide(L)'
;MNLSILGCGNWGSVFGIMQHMNGHTVKLWEYDKARAERVRSTRDNTPYLTLCPIPQQITIDSTIERVVEDADAIIFAIPSQVLHTVVKQLRHTTSSARYYVSLTKGIDIPTLRRPSEIIGLLPHAHDRVYVLSGPSIANEIMRGEPTATVLVGPDARGTKILQSEL
;
A
#
# COMPACT_ATOMS: atom_id res chain seq x y z
N MET A 1 3.47 -13.74 -1.28
CA MET A 1 4.34 -12.72 -0.63
C MET A 1 3.68 -12.16 0.63
N ASN A 2 4.48 -11.63 1.56
CA ASN A 2 4.04 -10.78 2.66
C ASN A 2 3.96 -9.32 2.19
N LEU A 3 2.75 -8.77 2.14
CA LEU A 3 2.47 -7.43 1.61
C LEU A 3 2.01 -6.52 2.74
N SER A 4 2.73 -5.42 2.92
CA SER A 4 2.41 -4.39 3.90
C SER A 4 1.87 -3.16 3.19
N ILE A 5 0.56 -2.96 3.28
CA ILE A 5 -0.14 -1.87 2.61
C ILE A 5 -0.34 -0.72 3.60
N LEU A 6 0.32 0.39 3.33
CA LEU A 6 0.21 1.61 4.09
C LEU A 6 -0.98 2.41 3.59
N GLY A 7 -2.05 2.45 4.39
CA GLY A 7 -3.29 3.17 4.11
C GLY A 7 -4.51 2.24 4.08
N CYS A 8 -5.38 2.37 5.08
CA CYS A 8 -6.68 1.68 5.14
C CYS A 8 -7.83 2.55 4.60
N GLY A 9 -7.56 3.28 3.51
CA GLY A 9 -8.57 4.00 2.73
C GLY A 9 -9.23 3.09 1.69
N ASN A 10 -10.08 3.66 0.82
CA ASN A 10 -10.80 2.87 -0.19
C ASN A 10 -9.85 2.01 -1.03
N TRP A 11 -8.90 2.66 -1.72
CA TRP A 11 -8.00 1.95 -2.62
C TRP A 11 -7.07 0.97 -1.90
N GLY A 12 -6.51 1.34 -0.75
CA GLY A 12 -5.65 0.44 0.03
C GLY A 12 -6.38 -0.80 0.54
N SER A 13 -7.64 -0.67 0.96
CA SER A 13 -8.46 -1.82 1.35
C SER A 13 -8.82 -2.70 0.16
N VAL A 14 -9.26 -2.13 -0.97
CA VAL A 14 -9.57 -2.89 -2.19
C VAL A 14 -8.35 -3.65 -2.70
N PHE A 15 -7.20 -2.97 -2.79
CA PHE A 15 -5.95 -3.58 -3.20
C PHE A 15 -5.55 -4.70 -2.22
N GLY A 16 -5.68 -4.48 -0.90
CA GLY A 16 -5.40 -5.51 0.10
C GLY A 16 -6.30 -6.73 0.00
N ILE A 17 -7.59 -6.56 -0.28
CA ILE A 17 -8.52 -7.66 -0.48
C ILE A 17 -8.17 -8.44 -1.75
N MET A 18 -7.91 -7.74 -2.86
CA MET A 18 -7.48 -8.34 -4.11
C MET A 18 -6.20 -9.18 -3.92
N GLN A 19 -5.19 -8.62 -3.25
CA GLN A 19 -3.96 -9.36 -2.98
C GLN A 19 -4.17 -10.54 -2.04
N HIS A 20 -5.07 -10.43 -1.06
CA HIS A 20 -5.42 -11.57 -0.23
C HIS A 20 -6.07 -12.70 -1.06
N MET A 21 -6.96 -12.36 -2.00
CA MET A 21 -7.57 -13.32 -2.93
C MET A 21 -6.54 -13.96 -3.87
N ASN A 22 -5.48 -13.24 -4.22
CA ASN A 22 -4.33 -13.76 -4.98
C ASN A 22 -3.40 -14.65 -4.14
N GLY A 23 -3.73 -14.93 -2.86
CA GLY A 23 -2.98 -15.85 -2.00
C GLY A 23 -1.84 -15.20 -1.21
N HIS A 24 -1.79 -13.86 -1.14
CA HIS A 24 -0.78 -13.15 -0.35
C HIS A 24 -1.18 -13.01 1.11
N THR A 25 -0.17 -12.93 1.98
CA THR A 25 -0.35 -12.51 3.38
C THR A 25 -0.37 -10.99 3.41
N VAL A 26 -1.48 -10.39 3.88
CA VAL A 26 -1.67 -8.94 3.82
C VAL A 26 -1.77 -8.34 5.21
N LYS A 27 -1.00 -7.27 5.44
CA LYS A 27 -1.12 -6.39 6.59
C LYS A 27 -1.51 -4.98 6.10
N LEU A 28 -2.59 -4.41 6.64
CA LEU A 28 -3.04 -3.05 6.38
C LEU A 28 -2.68 -2.14 7.56
N TRP A 29 -2.05 -1.01 7.25
CA TRP A 29 -1.81 0.04 8.23
C TRP A 29 -2.91 1.08 8.20
N GLU A 30 -3.44 1.40 9.38
CA GLU A 30 -4.32 2.53 9.59
C GLU A 30 -3.74 3.51 10.60
N TYR A 31 -3.56 4.77 10.20
CA TYR A 31 -2.88 5.75 11.04
C TYR A 31 -3.65 6.07 12.33
N ASP A 32 -4.98 6.12 12.27
CA ASP A 32 -5.81 6.41 13.43
C ASP A 32 -6.05 5.13 14.24
N LYS A 33 -5.49 5.09 15.46
CA LYS A 33 -5.60 3.92 16.34
C LYS A 33 -7.04 3.50 16.64
N ALA A 34 -7.94 4.47 16.85
CA ALA A 34 -9.34 4.16 17.16
C ALA A 34 -10.06 3.59 15.93
N ARG A 35 -9.74 4.10 14.74
CA ARG A 35 -10.25 3.57 13.47
C ARG A 35 -9.67 2.18 13.19
N ALA A 36 -8.37 1.98 13.38
CA ALA A 36 -7.73 0.68 13.25
C ALA A 36 -8.42 -0.38 14.13
N GLU A 37 -8.68 -0.05 15.40
CA GLU A 37 -9.40 -0.95 16.33
C GLU A 37 -10.83 -1.25 15.85
N ARG A 38 -11.57 -0.22 15.43
CA ARG A 38 -12.93 -0.41 14.92
C ARG A 38 -12.92 -1.31 13.69
N VAL A 39 -12.14 -0.99 12.67
CA VAL A 39 -12.09 -1.77 11.42
C VAL A 39 -11.57 -3.18 11.69
N ARG A 40 -10.62 -3.37 12.61
CA ARG A 40 -10.12 -4.70 13.00
C ARG A 40 -11.19 -5.56 13.67
N SER A 41 -12.00 -4.97 14.56
CA SER A 41 -13.03 -5.70 15.30
C SER A 41 -14.29 -5.94 14.47
N THR A 42 -14.76 -4.95 13.72
CA THR A 42 -15.99 -5.03 12.93
C THR A 42 -15.77 -5.58 11.53
N ARG A 43 -14.55 -5.47 11.00
CA ARG A 43 -14.22 -5.68 9.58
C ARG A 43 -14.97 -4.77 8.59
N ASP A 44 -15.65 -3.77 9.11
CA ASP A 44 -16.32 -2.72 8.34
C ASP A 44 -15.39 -1.51 8.23
N ASN A 45 -15.13 -1.07 7.00
CA ASN A 45 -14.31 0.10 6.71
C ASN A 45 -15.13 1.25 6.08
N THR A 46 -16.41 1.35 6.41
CA THR A 46 -17.26 2.49 6.04
C THR A 46 -16.69 3.80 6.59
N PRO A 47 -16.70 4.91 5.82
CA PRO A 47 -17.27 5.06 4.47
C PRO A 47 -16.32 4.70 3.32
N TYR A 48 -15.13 4.19 3.61
CA TYR A 48 -14.09 3.96 2.61
C TYR A 48 -14.30 2.71 1.77
N LEU A 49 -14.83 1.64 2.36
CA LEU A 49 -15.19 0.41 1.65
C LEU A 49 -16.60 0.00 2.08
N THR A 50 -17.55 0.07 1.16
CA THR A 50 -18.97 -0.22 1.43
C THR A 50 -19.48 -1.49 0.76
N LEU A 51 -18.69 -2.07 -0.16
CA LEU A 51 -19.12 -3.21 -0.98
C LEU A 51 -18.95 -4.56 -0.27
N CYS A 52 -17.95 -4.69 0.62
CA CYS A 52 -17.71 -5.91 1.37
C CYS A 52 -16.90 -5.63 2.65
N PRO A 53 -16.98 -6.53 3.65
CA PRO A 53 -16.07 -6.47 4.80
C PRO A 53 -14.64 -6.84 4.40
N ILE A 54 -13.67 -6.41 5.22
CA ILE A 54 -12.27 -6.84 5.09
C ILE A 54 -12.13 -8.28 5.64
N PRO A 55 -11.54 -9.24 4.89
CA PRO A 55 -11.33 -10.61 5.36
C PRO A 55 -10.60 -10.67 6.71
N GLN A 56 -10.99 -11.62 7.57
CA GLN A 56 -10.45 -11.78 8.93
C GLN A 56 -8.93 -12.04 8.94
N GLN A 57 -8.43 -12.66 7.88
CA GLN A 57 -7.04 -13.03 7.66
C GLN A 57 -6.15 -11.81 7.36
N ILE A 58 -6.74 -10.70 6.88
CA ILE A 58 -6.00 -9.47 6.70
C ILE A 58 -5.76 -8.84 8.07
N THR A 59 -4.49 -8.68 8.41
CA THR A 59 -4.09 -8.03 9.65
C THR A 59 -4.29 -6.53 9.51
N ILE A 60 -4.85 -5.88 10.52
CA ILE A 60 -5.04 -4.43 10.56
C ILE A 60 -4.41 -3.92 11.85
N ASP A 61 -3.45 -3.01 11.75
CA ASP A 61 -2.76 -2.43 12.92
C ASP A 61 -2.42 -0.95 12.68
N SER A 62 -2.37 -0.16 13.75
CA SER A 62 -1.96 1.24 13.72
C SER A 62 -0.47 1.47 13.98
N THR A 63 0.22 0.48 14.54
CA THR A 63 1.67 0.50 14.76
C THR A 63 2.38 0.13 13.46
N ILE A 64 2.93 1.13 12.77
CA ILE A 64 3.52 0.94 11.44
C ILE A 64 4.65 -0.07 11.46
N GLU A 65 5.41 -0.13 12.54
CA GLU A 65 6.54 -1.04 12.74
C GLU A 65 6.10 -2.50 12.62
N ARG A 66 4.98 -2.86 13.26
CA ARG A 66 4.39 -4.22 13.18
C ARG A 66 3.85 -4.53 11.79
N VAL A 67 3.33 -3.52 11.11
CA VAL A 67 2.77 -3.68 9.77
C VAL A 67 3.88 -3.95 8.75
N VAL A 68 5.02 -3.26 8.84
CA VAL A 68 6.13 -3.41 7.88
C VAL A 68 7.15 -4.50 8.24
N GLU A 69 7.01 -5.11 9.41
CA GLU A 69 7.79 -6.27 9.82
C GLU A 69 7.57 -7.45 8.87
N ASP A 70 8.67 -8.08 8.45
CA ASP A 70 8.74 -9.23 7.52
C ASP A 70 8.09 -9.01 6.14
N ALA A 71 7.95 -7.74 5.73
CA ALA A 71 7.39 -7.38 4.44
C ALA A 71 8.33 -7.75 3.29
N ASP A 72 7.85 -8.53 2.31
CA ASP A 72 8.53 -8.69 1.03
C ASP A 72 8.40 -7.40 0.20
N ALA A 73 7.22 -6.77 0.28
CA ALA A 73 6.89 -5.51 -0.37
C ALA A 73 6.10 -4.57 0.55
N ILE A 74 6.45 -3.29 0.51
CA ILE A 74 5.71 -2.20 1.16
C ILE A 74 5.00 -1.38 0.10
N ILE A 75 3.69 -1.26 0.23
CA ILE A 75 2.80 -0.60 -0.73
C ILE A 75 2.29 0.70 -0.11
N PHE A 76 2.51 1.83 -0.77
CA PHE A 76 2.08 3.14 -0.33
C PHE A 76 0.75 3.49 -1.00
N ALA A 77 -0.34 3.38 -0.26
CA ALA A 77 -1.71 3.73 -0.67
C ALA A 77 -2.27 4.90 0.17
N ILE A 78 -1.40 5.82 0.58
CA ILE A 78 -1.72 7.01 1.37
C ILE A 78 -1.75 8.27 0.50
N PRO A 79 -2.41 9.36 0.91
CA PRO A 79 -2.37 10.64 0.20
C PRO A 79 -0.94 11.18 0.06
N SER A 80 -0.65 11.85 -1.06
CA SER A 80 0.68 12.43 -1.34
C SER A 80 1.13 13.43 -0.27
N GLN A 81 0.21 14.20 0.31
CA GLN A 81 0.53 15.23 1.31
C GLN A 81 1.00 14.68 2.66
N VAL A 82 0.72 13.40 2.97
CA VAL A 82 1.14 12.76 4.22
C VAL A 82 2.31 11.80 4.02
N LEU A 83 2.65 11.48 2.77
CA LEU A 83 3.66 10.49 2.41
C LEU A 83 5.03 10.81 3.00
N HIS A 84 5.44 12.09 2.96
CA HIS A 84 6.73 12.51 3.50
C HIS A 84 6.85 12.25 5.02
N THR A 85 5.77 12.46 5.78
CA THR A 85 5.74 12.17 7.22
C THR A 85 5.86 10.66 7.49
N VAL A 86 5.16 9.85 6.71
CA VAL A 86 5.22 8.38 6.83
C VAL A 86 6.61 7.85 6.45
N VAL A 87 7.21 8.38 5.38
CA VAL A 87 8.59 8.03 5.00
C VAL A 87 9.57 8.39 6.11
N LYS A 88 9.43 9.55 6.76
CA LYS A 88 10.26 9.91 7.92
C LYS A 88 10.12 8.91 9.06
N GLN A 89 8.91 8.46 9.38
CA GLN A 89 8.68 7.45 10.41
C GLN A 89 9.36 6.12 10.06
N LEU A 90 9.24 5.68 8.82
CA LEU A 90 9.86 4.44 8.33
C LEU A 90 11.39 4.46 8.28
N ARG A 91 12.03 5.64 8.26
CA ARG A 91 13.51 5.72 8.37
C ARG A 91 14.05 5.14 9.66
N HIS A 92 13.22 5.08 10.70
CA HIS A 92 13.58 4.54 12.00
C HIS A 92 13.26 3.04 12.13
N THR A 93 12.72 2.40 11.09
CA THR A 93 12.37 0.98 11.11
C THR A 93 13.39 0.13 10.34
N THR A 94 13.63 -1.08 10.83
CA THR A 94 14.48 -2.06 10.15
C THR A 94 13.63 -2.89 9.19
N SER A 95 13.30 -2.34 8.02
CA SER A 95 12.64 -3.11 6.97
C SER A 95 13.67 -3.66 5.98
N SER A 96 13.58 -4.97 5.71
CA SER A 96 14.35 -5.67 4.68
C SER A 96 13.59 -5.77 3.35
N ALA A 97 12.50 -5.01 3.18
CA ALA A 97 11.63 -5.10 2.01
C ALA A 97 12.41 -4.97 0.70
N ARG A 98 12.06 -5.86 -0.23
CA ARG A 98 12.69 -5.89 -1.55
C ARG A 98 12.03 -4.92 -2.52
N TYR A 99 10.75 -4.61 -2.31
CA TYR A 99 9.96 -3.79 -3.22
C TYR A 99 9.23 -2.69 -2.44
N TYR A 100 9.32 -1.46 -2.93
CA TYR A 100 8.55 -0.32 -2.45
C TYR A 100 7.64 0.16 -3.57
N VAL A 101 6.33 -0.05 -3.45
CA VAL A 101 5.37 0.18 -4.54
C VAL A 101 4.49 1.38 -4.22
N SER A 102 4.58 2.44 -5.02
CA SER A 102 3.69 3.60 -4.91
C SER A 102 2.39 3.36 -5.66
N LEU A 103 1.26 3.40 -4.94
CA LEU A 103 -0.08 3.59 -5.50
C LEU A 103 -0.54 5.06 -5.34
N THR A 104 0.16 5.82 -4.50
CA THR A 104 -0.09 7.24 -4.26
C THR A 104 0.06 8.06 -5.54
N LYS A 105 -0.93 8.94 -5.79
CA LYS A 105 -0.94 9.92 -6.89
C LYS A 105 -0.87 11.35 -6.33
N GLY A 106 -0.30 12.27 -7.11
CA GLY A 106 -0.17 13.69 -6.78
C GLY A 106 1.28 14.15 -6.60
N ILE A 107 1.47 15.33 -6.03
CA ILE A 107 2.76 15.96 -5.74
C ILE A 107 2.73 16.44 -4.28
N ASP A 108 3.79 16.20 -3.53
CA ASP A 108 3.96 16.78 -2.19
C ASP A 108 4.20 18.29 -2.32
N ILE A 109 3.30 19.11 -1.79
CA ILE A 109 3.34 20.57 -1.99
C ILE A 109 4.62 21.19 -1.42
N PRO A 110 5.08 20.84 -0.21
CA PRO A 110 6.29 21.44 0.36
C PRO A 110 7.57 21.15 -0.44
N THR A 111 7.72 19.94 -0.97
CA THR A 111 8.97 19.53 -1.64
C THR A 111 8.91 19.55 -3.17
N LEU A 112 7.71 19.68 -3.74
CA LEU A 112 7.41 19.54 -5.17
C LEU A 112 7.84 18.19 -5.75
N ARG A 113 8.03 17.18 -4.90
CA ARG A 113 8.45 15.84 -5.30
C ARG A 113 7.25 14.95 -5.58
N ARG A 114 7.44 14.05 -6.54
CA ARG A 114 6.53 12.95 -6.81
C ARG A 114 6.64 11.89 -5.70
N PRO A 115 5.59 11.08 -5.48
CA PRO A 115 5.58 10.02 -4.47
C PRO A 115 6.77 9.07 -4.54
N SER A 116 7.18 8.66 -5.74
CA SER A 116 8.33 7.76 -5.93
C SER A 116 9.65 8.39 -5.46
N GLU A 117 9.84 9.69 -5.68
CA GLU A 117 11.03 10.42 -5.24
C GLU A 117 11.08 10.54 -3.72
N ILE A 118 9.92 10.67 -3.06
CA ILE A 118 9.82 10.72 -1.59
C ILE A 118 10.09 9.34 -1.00
N ILE A 119 9.51 8.28 -1.57
CA ILE A 119 9.76 6.89 -1.13
C ILE A 119 11.23 6.53 -1.28
N GLY A 120 11.89 6.97 -2.36
CA GLY A 120 13.32 6.77 -2.59
C GLY A 120 14.24 7.41 -1.54
N LEU A 121 13.71 8.24 -0.64
CA LEU A 121 14.46 8.79 0.50
C LEU A 121 14.59 7.81 1.68
N LEU A 122 13.94 6.66 1.62
CA LEU A 122 14.15 5.58 2.58
C LEU A 122 15.52 4.92 2.36
N PRO A 123 16.20 4.49 3.44
CA PRO A 123 17.45 3.75 3.33
C PRO A 123 17.28 2.54 2.41
N HIS A 124 18.21 2.37 1.45
CA HIS A 124 18.23 1.25 0.50
C HIS A 124 17.01 1.10 -0.43
N ALA A 125 16.09 2.07 -0.44
CA ALA A 125 14.88 2.01 -1.28
C ALA A 125 15.06 2.60 -2.68
N HIS A 126 16.07 3.47 -2.89
CA HIS A 126 16.24 4.24 -4.14
C HIS A 126 16.09 3.40 -5.41
N ASP A 127 16.81 2.28 -5.52
CA ASP A 127 16.77 1.38 -6.69
C ASP A 127 15.74 0.26 -6.55
N ARG A 128 14.73 0.45 -5.70
CA ARG A 128 13.68 -0.53 -5.38
C ARG A 128 12.28 0.10 -5.37
N VAL A 129 12.13 1.30 -5.92
CA VAL A 129 10.85 2.01 -6.00
C VAL A 129 10.12 1.70 -7.30
N TYR A 130 8.91 1.18 -7.18
CA TYR A 130 8.00 0.87 -8.27
C TYR A 130 6.77 1.76 -8.19
N VAL A 131 6.12 1.99 -9.31
CA VAL A 131 4.89 2.80 -9.39
C VAL A 131 3.85 2.02 -10.17
N LEU A 132 2.68 1.80 -9.56
CA LEU A 132 1.52 1.27 -10.23
C LEU A 132 0.48 2.38 -10.40
N SER A 133 0.12 2.67 -11.65
CA SER A 133 -0.80 3.75 -11.98
C SER A 133 -1.62 3.43 -13.22
N GLY A 134 -2.86 3.89 -13.26
CA GLY A 134 -3.79 3.69 -14.38
C GLY A 134 -5.21 4.09 -14.00
N PRO A 135 -6.17 3.90 -14.92
CA PRO A 135 -7.60 3.94 -14.61
C PRO A 135 -7.93 2.75 -13.70
N SER A 136 -8.05 3.00 -12.40
CA SER A 136 -8.16 1.93 -11.38
C SER A 136 -9.14 2.36 -10.27
N ILE A 137 -10.41 2.55 -10.63
CA ILE A 137 -11.43 2.96 -9.67
C ILE A 137 -11.72 1.78 -8.73
N ALA A 138 -11.46 2.00 -7.43
CA ALA A 138 -11.51 0.95 -6.42
C ALA A 138 -12.83 0.17 -6.39
N ASN A 139 -13.96 0.89 -6.50
CA ASN A 139 -15.29 0.27 -6.45
C ASN A 139 -15.60 -0.55 -7.71
N GLU A 140 -15.08 -0.18 -8.88
CA GLU A 140 -15.25 -0.93 -10.13
C GLU A 140 -14.46 -2.25 -10.05
N ILE A 141 -13.23 -2.19 -9.55
CA ILE A 141 -12.37 -3.36 -9.32
C ILE A 141 -13.03 -4.34 -8.35
N MET A 142 -13.60 -3.85 -7.25
CA MET A 142 -14.32 -4.71 -6.30
C MET A 142 -15.57 -5.37 -6.90
N ARG A 143 -16.18 -4.78 -7.93
CA ARG A 143 -17.29 -5.39 -8.67
C ARG A 143 -16.82 -6.38 -9.75
N GLY A 144 -15.51 -6.56 -9.90
CA GLY A 144 -14.92 -7.44 -10.92
C GLY A 144 -14.94 -6.83 -12.32
N GLU A 145 -15.04 -5.50 -12.45
CA GLU A 145 -15.02 -4.82 -13.74
C GLU A 145 -13.60 -4.84 -14.35
N PRO A 146 -13.46 -5.06 -15.67
CA PRO A 146 -12.16 -5.08 -16.33
C PRO A 146 -11.36 -3.81 -16.08
N THR A 147 -10.13 -3.97 -15.59
CA THR A 147 -9.23 -2.87 -15.25
C THR A 147 -7.84 -3.13 -15.80
N ALA A 148 -7.16 -2.10 -16.29
CA ALA A 148 -5.78 -2.16 -16.71
C ALA A 148 -4.96 -1.05 -16.06
N THR A 149 -3.76 -1.37 -15.59
CA THR A 149 -2.81 -0.41 -15.02
C THR A 149 -1.42 -0.62 -15.60
N VAL A 150 -0.55 0.36 -15.37
CA VAL A 150 0.86 0.32 -15.77
C VAL A 150 1.71 0.23 -14.51
N LEU A 151 2.63 -0.73 -14.51
CA LEU A 151 3.67 -0.87 -13.49
C LEU A 151 5.02 -0.45 -14.08
N VAL A 152 5.70 0.49 -13.43
CA VAL A 152 7.04 0.95 -13.78
C VAL A 152 7.99 0.72 -12.61
N GLY A 153 9.22 0.33 -12.90
CA GLY A 153 10.28 0.11 -11.91
C GLY A 153 11.67 0.40 -12.47
N PRO A 154 12.70 0.33 -11.63
CA PRO A 154 14.08 0.64 -12.01
C PRO A 154 14.75 -0.50 -12.80
N ASP A 155 14.22 -1.72 -12.71
CA ASP A 155 14.77 -2.89 -13.39
C ASP A 155 13.66 -3.82 -13.94
N ALA A 156 13.94 -4.44 -15.09
CA ALA A 156 12.97 -5.29 -15.77
C ALA A 156 12.61 -6.57 -14.98
N ARG A 157 13.52 -7.08 -14.14
CA ARG A 157 13.32 -8.32 -13.40
C ARG A 157 12.30 -8.11 -12.29
N GLY A 158 12.49 -7.10 -11.46
CA GLY A 158 11.57 -6.75 -10.39
C GLY A 158 10.22 -6.29 -10.92
N THR A 159 10.19 -5.54 -12.03
CA THR A 159 8.93 -5.16 -12.70
C THR A 159 8.17 -6.39 -13.16
N LYS A 160 8.84 -7.39 -13.77
CA LYS A 160 8.18 -8.62 -14.21
C LYS A 160 7.66 -9.47 -13.05
N ILE A 161 8.41 -9.55 -11.95
CA ILE A 161 7.98 -10.26 -10.74
C ILE A 161 6.73 -9.59 -10.17
N LEU A 162 6.78 -8.27 -9.96
CA LEU A 162 5.63 -7.55 -9.40
C LEU A 162 4.42 -7.56 -10.34
N GLN A 163 4.60 -7.58 -11.66
CA GLN A 163 3.50 -7.73 -12.61
C GLN A 163 2.80 -9.09 -12.52
N SER A 164 3.51 -10.16 -12.15
CA SER A 164 2.90 -11.48 -11.96
C SER A 164 2.28 -11.67 -10.56
N GLU A 165 2.73 -10.89 -9.58
CA GLU A 165 2.35 -11.05 -8.17
C GLU A 165 1.31 -10.01 -7.69
N LEU A 166 1.23 -8.83 -8.32
CA LEU A 166 0.28 -7.76 -8.00
C LEU A 166 -0.77 -7.61 -9.09
#